data_AF-A0A7R9LQK1-F1
#
_entry.id   AF-A0A7R9LQK1-F1
#
_cell.length_a   1.000
_cell.length_b   1.000
_cell.length_c   1.000
_cell.angle_alpha   90.00
_cell.angle_beta   90.00
_cell.angle_gamma   90.00
#
_symmetry.space_group_name_H-M   'P 1'
#
loop_
_entity.id
_entity.type
_entity.pdbx_description
1 polymer ?
#
loop_
_entity_poly.entity_id
_entity_poly.type
_entity_poly.pdbx_seq_one_letter_code
_entity_poly.pdbx_strand_id
1 'polypeptide(L)'
;QIDCADASDESYCDPENDPNAPVRCNANNCTLPDCFCSNDGTQIPGQLKPEETPQMIILTFDDAVNNENWEIYQKIFASNRTNANGCPMSTTFFLSHEYTNYRHVQKLWNDGHEIAIHSITHKQPELWWTFNATMEDWFDEFAGMANIVNRFAGIPLDELRGTRVPFLRVGWNTQFIMSLDSYTTHQWSPRDLIHPFGRSLLITESLIDVMDLVRDVRRDRFPGRGK
;
A
#
# COMPACT_ATOMS: atom_id res chain seq x y z
N GLN A 1 23.59 11.31 -12.94
CA GLN A 1 24.36 12.14 -12.01
C GLN A 1 23.84 11.78 -10.63
N ILE A 2 24.71 11.52 -9.67
CA ILE A 2 24.28 11.27 -8.29
C ILE A 2 24.09 12.67 -7.69
N ASP A 3 22.87 13.05 -7.35
CA ASP A 3 22.58 14.41 -6.88
C ASP A 3 23.05 14.59 -5.43
N CYS A 4 22.95 13.54 -4.60
CA CYS A 4 23.47 13.52 -3.24
C CYS A 4 24.30 12.28 -2.89
N ALA A 5 25.21 12.41 -1.91
CA ALA A 5 26.12 11.33 -1.50
C ALA A 5 25.41 10.07 -0.95
N ASP A 6 24.15 10.22 -0.51
CA ASP A 6 23.26 9.14 -0.09
C ASP A 6 22.37 8.60 -1.23
N ALA A 7 22.59 9.09 -2.45
CA ALA A 7 21.85 8.80 -3.66
C ALA A 7 20.37 9.21 -3.63
N SER A 8 20.02 10.23 -2.84
CA SER A 8 18.78 11.00 -3.02
C SER A 8 18.86 11.90 -4.26
N ASP A 9 17.70 12.19 -4.85
CA ASP A 9 17.51 13.07 -6.03
C ASP A 9 17.25 14.53 -5.63
N GLU A 10 17.61 14.91 -4.40
CA GLU A 10 17.39 16.26 -3.88
C GLU A 10 18.43 17.24 -4.43
N SER A 11 17.99 18.47 -4.72
CA SER A 11 18.91 19.54 -5.14
C SER A 11 19.86 20.00 -4.03
N TYR A 12 19.49 19.73 -2.76
CA TYR A 12 20.29 20.00 -1.58
C TYR A 12 20.27 18.77 -0.65
N CYS A 13 21.45 18.24 -0.33
CA CYS A 13 21.60 17.01 0.45
C CYS A 13 21.46 17.20 1.97
N ASP A 14 21.02 18.39 2.39
CA ASP A 14 20.79 18.73 3.79
C ASP A 14 19.31 19.10 3.95
N PRO A 15 18.51 18.23 4.60
CA PRO A 15 17.07 18.48 4.82
C PRO A 15 16.76 19.76 5.60
N GLU A 16 17.71 20.30 6.37
CA GLU A 16 17.49 21.56 7.11
C GLU A 16 17.73 22.80 6.25
N ASN A 17 18.56 22.69 5.22
CA ASN A 17 18.99 23.81 4.38
C ASN A 17 18.49 23.70 2.93
N ASP A 18 17.66 22.71 2.61
CA ASP A 18 17.02 22.58 1.31
C ASP A 18 15.87 23.60 1.18
N PRO A 19 15.97 24.59 0.26
CA PRO A 19 14.91 25.56 0.02
C PRO A 19 13.63 24.93 -0.55
N ASN A 20 13.68 23.72 -1.11
CA ASN A 20 12.53 23.00 -1.66
C ASN A 20 11.99 21.93 -0.71
N ALA A 21 12.58 21.75 0.47
CA ALA A 21 12.09 20.78 1.45
C ALA A 21 10.67 21.14 1.92
N PRO A 22 9.81 20.13 2.19
CA PRO A 22 8.51 20.36 2.78
C PRO A 22 8.65 21.06 4.14
N VAL A 23 7.83 22.08 4.37
CA VAL A 23 7.78 22.76 5.67
C VAL A 23 7.39 21.76 6.77
N ARG A 24 7.95 21.94 7.97
CA ARG A 24 7.53 21.15 9.14
C ARG A 24 6.04 21.31 9.38
N CYS A 25 5.42 20.25 9.89
CA CYS A 25 3.99 20.21 10.19
C CYS A 25 3.54 21.44 10.98
N ASN A 26 2.55 22.15 10.45
CA ASN A 26 1.87 23.23 11.14
C ASN A 26 0.38 22.92 11.20
N ALA A 27 -0.10 22.51 12.38
CA ALA A 27 -1.48 22.10 12.61
C ALA A 27 -2.53 23.20 12.30
N ASN A 28 -2.13 24.48 12.26
CA ASN A 28 -3.04 25.56 11.91
C ASN A 28 -3.27 25.67 10.39
N ASN A 29 -2.33 25.18 9.56
CA ASN A 29 -2.41 25.25 8.10
C ASN A 29 -2.79 23.90 7.47
N CYS A 30 -2.67 22.80 8.23
CA CYS A 30 -3.01 21.45 7.80
C CYS A 30 -4.25 20.97 8.57
N THR A 31 -5.42 21.16 7.96
CA THR A 31 -6.71 20.86 8.57
C THR A 31 -7.46 19.78 7.81
N LEU A 32 -8.15 18.90 8.55
CA LEU A 32 -9.03 17.87 7.98
C LEU A 32 -10.16 18.51 7.15
N PRO A 33 -10.65 17.84 6.08
CA PRO A 33 -10.32 16.46 5.66
C PRO A 33 -9.09 16.36 4.74
N ASP A 34 -8.64 17.47 4.18
CA ASP A 34 -7.67 17.47 3.07
C ASP A 34 -6.22 17.29 3.55
N CYS A 35 -5.93 17.66 4.80
CA CYS A 35 -4.59 17.54 5.36
C CYS A 35 -4.64 17.10 6.82
N PHE A 36 -3.80 16.13 7.17
CA PHE A 36 -3.53 15.75 8.56
C PHE A 36 -2.02 15.62 8.77
N CYS A 37 -1.51 16.29 9.80
CA CYS A 37 -0.13 16.12 10.23
C CYS A 37 -0.01 16.30 11.75
N SER A 38 1.02 15.68 12.33
CA SER A 38 1.47 15.97 13.69
C SER A 38 2.99 16.03 13.71
N ASN A 39 3.58 16.73 14.68
CA ASN A 39 5.03 16.94 14.74
C ASN A 39 5.83 15.64 14.83
N ASP A 40 5.24 14.61 15.44
CA ASP A 40 5.86 13.31 15.71
C ASP A 40 5.14 12.14 15.01
N GLY A 41 4.04 12.40 14.31
CA GLY A 41 3.27 11.38 13.60
C GLY A 41 2.37 10.50 14.49
N THR A 42 2.35 10.71 15.81
CA THR A 42 1.69 9.78 16.75
C THR A 42 0.30 10.22 17.22
N GLN A 43 -0.07 11.48 16.96
CA GLN A 43 -1.34 12.03 17.44
C GLN A 43 -2.53 11.43 16.69
N ILE A 44 -3.61 11.15 17.42
CA ILE A 44 -4.84 10.63 16.84
C ILE A 44 -5.57 11.78 16.12
N PRO A 45 -6.01 11.60 14.86
CA PRO A 45 -6.81 12.60 14.15
C PRO A 45 -8.04 13.03 14.95
N GLY A 46 -8.33 14.33 14.96
CA GLY A 46 -9.46 14.89 15.71
C GLY A 46 -9.29 14.91 17.24
N GLN A 47 -8.09 14.61 17.76
CA GLN A 47 -7.77 14.60 19.20
C GLN A 47 -8.67 13.67 20.03
N LEU A 48 -9.12 12.57 19.43
CA LEU A 48 -9.88 11.53 20.12
C LEU A 48 -9.00 10.81 21.15
N LYS A 49 -9.62 10.30 22.22
CA LYS A 49 -8.90 9.45 23.16
C LYS A 49 -8.64 8.07 22.54
N PRO A 50 -7.54 7.38 22.88
CA PRO A 50 -7.27 6.04 22.39
C PRO A 50 -8.42 5.05 22.66
N GLU A 51 -9.07 5.18 23.81
CA GLU A 51 -10.22 4.36 24.24
C GLU A 51 -11.47 4.56 23.37
N GLU A 52 -11.60 5.73 22.75
CA GLU A 52 -12.72 6.12 21.89
C GLU A 52 -12.40 5.87 20.40
N THR A 53 -11.16 5.50 20.08
CA THR A 53 -10.67 5.35 18.71
C THR A 53 -10.77 3.90 18.25
N PRO A 54 -11.50 3.61 17.16
CA PRO A 54 -11.54 2.26 16.61
C PRO A 54 -10.16 1.79 16.16
N GLN A 55 -9.75 0.59 16.58
CA GLN A 55 -8.51 -0.03 16.07
C GLN A 55 -8.75 -0.51 14.63
N MET A 56 -8.15 0.20 13.68
CA MET A 56 -8.13 -0.23 12.28
C MET A 56 -7.02 -1.26 12.06
N ILE A 57 -7.32 -2.30 11.27
CA ILE A 57 -6.35 -3.32 10.85
C ILE A 57 -6.46 -3.42 9.34
N ILE A 58 -5.34 -3.19 8.65
CA ILE A 58 -5.29 -3.16 7.19
C ILE A 58 -4.52 -4.39 6.74
N LEU A 59 -5.24 -5.35 6.19
CA LEU A 59 -4.65 -6.55 5.61
C LEU A 59 -4.45 -6.32 4.11
N THR A 60 -3.21 -6.50 3.67
CA THR A 60 -2.82 -6.25 2.27
C THR A 60 -2.18 -7.48 1.66
N PHE A 61 -2.45 -7.72 0.38
CA PHE A 61 -1.77 -8.74 -0.43
C PHE A 61 -1.10 -8.07 -1.61
N ASP A 62 0.17 -8.42 -1.83
CA ASP A 62 0.95 -7.92 -2.95
C ASP A 62 1.03 -9.00 -4.03
N ASP A 63 1.34 -8.56 -5.26
CA ASP A 63 1.54 -9.36 -6.46
C ASP A 63 0.28 -9.91 -7.14
N ALA A 64 0.48 -10.87 -8.02
CA ALA A 64 -0.50 -11.36 -8.97
C ALA A 64 -1.62 -12.16 -8.30
N VAL A 65 -2.87 -11.89 -8.68
CA VAL A 65 -4.03 -12.70 -8.28
C VAL A 65 -4.34 -13.73 -9.35
N ASN A 66 -4.27 -15.01 -9.02
CA ASN A 66 -4.43 -16.10 -9.98
C ASN A 66 -5.03 -17.37 -9.31
N ASN A 67 -5.06 -18.48 -10.04
CA ASN A 67 -5.68 -19.70 -9.52
C ASN A 67 -4.91 -20.31 -8.34
N GLU A 68 -3.60 -20.04 -8.19
CA GLU A 68 -2.76 -20.59 -7.13
C GLU A 68 -3.05 -19.97 -5.76
N ASN A 69 -3.56 -18.73 -5.73
CA ASN A 69 -3.91 -18.03 -4.49
C ASN A 69 -5.42 -17.87 -4.28
N TRP A 70 -6.24 -18.15 -5.30
CA TRP A 70 -7.68 -17.99 -5.24
C TRP A 70 -8.34 -18.76 -4.08
N GLU A 71 -8.01 -20.04 -3.90
CA GLU A 71 -8.60 -20.86 -2.83
C GLU A 71 -8.26 -20.33 -1.43
N ILE A 72 -7.09 -19.70 -1.28
CA ILE A 72 -6.63 -19.12 -0.02
C ILE A 72 -7.46 -17.87 0.28
N TYR A 73 -7.66 -17.00 -0.70
CA TYR A 73 -8.51 -15.82 -0.55
C TYR A 73 -9.95 -16.21 -0.19
N GLN A 74 -10.51 -17.23 -0.83
CA GLN A 74 -11.86 -17.71 -0.50
C GLN A 74 -11.99 -18.23 0.95
N LYS A 75 -10.93 -18.83 1.50
CA LYS A 75 -10.90 -19.28 2.91
C LYS A 75 -10.75 -18.11 3.88
N ILE A 76 -9.92 -17.12 3.54
CA ILE A 76 -9.68 -15.93 4.37
C ILE A 76 -10.93 -15.04 4.38
N PHE A 77 -11.58 -14.83 3.24
CA PHE A 77 -12.75 -13.95 3.08
C PHE A 77 -14.07 -14.72 3.09
N ALA A 78 -14.12 -15.80 3.86
CA ALA A 78 -15.35 -16.54 4.06
C ALA A 78 -16.42 -15.62 4.68
N SER A 79 -17.66 -15.75 4.21
CA SER A 79 -18.81 -14.90 4.59
C SER A 79 -19.13 -14.87 6.10
N ASN A 80 -18.59 -15.81 6.89
CA ASN A 80 -18.75 -15.84 8.34
C ASN A 80 -17.81 -14.87 9.08
N ARG A 81 -16.84 -14.25 8.40
CA ARG A 81 -15.92 -13.26 9.00
C ARG A 81 -16.43 -11.85 8.74
N THR A 82 -17.01 -11.25 9.77
CA THR A 82 -17.55 -9.89 9.73
C THR A 82 -16.89 -9.01 10.78
N ASN A 83 -16.83 -7.72 10.50
CA ASN A 83 -16.44 -6.70 11.45
C ASN A 83 -17.53 -6.52 12.52
N ALA A 84 -17.22 -5.83 13.61
CA ALA A 84 -18.18 -5.59 14.71
C ALA A 84 -19.46 -4.85 14.27
N ASN A 85 -19.42 -4.16 13.12
CA ASN A 85 -20.57 -3.51 12.50
C ASN A 85 -21.44 -4.46 11.64
N GLY A 86 -21.08 -5.73 11.53
CA GLY A 86 -21.77 -6.73 10.71
C GLY A 86 -21.43 -6.71 9.22
N CYS A 87 -20.56 -5.81 8.76
CA CYS A 87 -20.08 -5.80 7.37
C CYS A 87 -19.02 -6.89 7.16
N PRO A 88 -18.92 -7.47 5.95
CA PRO A 88 -17.77 -8.29 5.56
C PRO A 88 -16.45 -7.54 5.76
N MET A 89 -15.39 -8.27 6.07
CA MET A 89 -14.05 -7.68 6.12
C MET A 89 -13.58 -7.30 4.71
N SER A 90 -13.03 -6.09 4.56
CA SER A 90 -12.38 -5.63 3.34
C SER A 90 -10.85 -5.71 3.48
N THR A 91 -10.18 -5.84 2.35
CA THR A 91 -8.71 -5.89 2.25
C THR A 91 -8.24 -5.17 1.01
N THR A 92 -6.94 -4.86 0.96
CA THR A 92 -6.34 -4.17 -0.17
C THR A 92 -5.42 -5.10 -0.94
N PHE A 93 -5.58 -5.18 -2.27
CA PHE A 93 -4.72 -5.96 -3.15
C PHE A 93 -3.86 -5.03 -4.00
N PHE A 94 -2.55 -5.06 -3.80
CA PHE A 94 -1.58 -4.37 -4.66
C PHE A 94 -1.21 -5.29 -5.81
N LEU A 95 -1.85 -5.10 -6.96
CA LEU A 95 -1.74 -6.00 -8.10
C LEU A 95 -0.56 -5.67 -9.01
N SER A 96 0.19 -6.70 -9.37
CA SER A 96 1.11 -6.67 -10.52
C SER A 96 0.47 -7.30 -11.76
N HIS A 97 0.91 -6.92 -12.96
CA HIS A 97 0.27 -7.40 -14.19
C HIS A 97 0.56 -8.87 -14.47
N GLU A 98 1.82 -9.28 -14.35
CA GLU A 98 2.27 -10.59 -14.79
C GLU A 98 1.51 -11.72 -14.06
N TYR A 99 0.95 -12.68 -14.81
CA TYR A 99 0.15 -13.81 -14.30
C TYR A 99 -1.16 -13.46 -13.59
N THR A 100 -1.60 -12.19 -13.57
CA THR A 100 -2.87 -11.81 -12.96
C THR A 100 -4.08 -12.22 -13.81
N ASN A 101 -5.04 -12.90 -13.18
CA ASN A 101 -6.34 -13.20 -13.75
C ASN A 101 -7.34 -12.08 -13.39
N TYR A 102 -7.59 -11.17 -14.34
CA TYR A 102 -8.46 -10.02 -14.14
C TYR A 102 -9.93 -10.36 -13.87
N ARG A 103 -10.39 -11.60 -14.17
CA ARG A 103 -11.71 -12.06 -13.75
C ARG A 103 -11.81 -12.20 -12.23
N HIS A 104 -10.76 -12.73 -11.61
CA HIS A 104 -10.69 -12.85 -10.15
C HIS A 104 -10.54 -11.48 -9.49
N VAL A 105 -9.78 -10.58 -10.11
CA VAL A 105 -9.67 -9.18 -9.66
C VAL A 105 -11.03 -8.48 -9.67
N GLN A 106 -11.79 -8.59 -10.76
CA GLN A 106 -13.13 -8.04 -10.85
C GLN A 106 -14.06 -8.63 -9.76
N LYS A 107 -13.92 -9.92 -9.47
CA LYS A 107 -14.69 -10.57 -8.40
C LYS A 107 -14.33 -10.02 -7.02
N LEU A 108 -13.04 -9.85 -6.72
CA LEU A 108 -12.57 -9.25 -5.46
C LEU A 108 -13.10 -7.82 -5.30
N TRP A 109 -13.04 -7.01 -6.35
CA TRP A 109 -13.61 -5.65 -6.32
C TRP A 109 -15.13 -5.66 -6.07
N ASN A 110 -15.88 -6.53 -6.77
CA ASN A 110 -17.31 -6.69 -6.54
C ASN A 110 -17.66 -7.18 -5.13
N ASP A 111 -16.74 -7.89 -4.46
CA ASP A 111 -16.91 -8.36 -3.08
C ASP A 111 -16.52 -7.28 -2.04
N GLY A 112 -16.12 -6.09 -2.48
CA GLY A 112 -15.83 -4.94 -1.63
C GLY A 112 -14.37 -4.83 -1.17
N HIS A 113 -13.45 -5.54 -1.83
CA HIS A 113 -12.01 -5.38 -1.60
C HIS A 113 -11.46 -4.21 -2.42
N GLU A 114 -10.49 -3.50 -1.85
CA GLU A 114 -9.78 -2.43 -2.55
C GLU A 114 -8.76 -3.03 -3.51
N ILE A 115 -8.74 -2.52 -4.73
CA ILE A 115 -7.74 -2.87 -5.75
C ILE A 115 -6.81 -1.68 -5.93
N ALA A 116 -5.51 -1.94 -5.74
CA ALA A 116 -4.44 -0.98 -5.77
C ALA A 116 -3.33 -1.44 -6.73
N ILE A 117 -2.41 -0.52 -7.05
CA ILE A 117 -1.42 -0.71 -8.12
C ILE A 117 -0.06 -1.14 -7.57
N HIS A 118 0.55 -2.16 -8.19
CA HIS A 118 1.87 -2.69 -7.85
C HIS A 118 2.79 -2.87 -9.08
N SER A 119 2.79 -1.87 -9.98
CA SER A 119 3.48 -1.87 -11.27
C SER A 119 2.99 -2.91 -12.29
N ILE A 120 3.43 -2.79 -13.54
CA ILE A 120 3.17 -3.80 -14.57
C ILE A 120 4.20 -4.93 -14.41
N THR A 121 5.48 -4.59 -14.47
CA THR A 121 6.53 -5.58 -14.69
C THR A 121 7.12 -6.16 -13.41
N HIS A 122 6.87 -5.54 -12.26
CA HIS A 122 7.51 -5.90 -10.99
C HIS A 122 9.05 -6.07 -11.16
N LYS A 123 9.65 -5.15 -11.93
CA LYS A 123 10.99 -5.22 -12.50
C LYS A 123 12.08 -5.55 -11.48
N GLN A 124 12.95 -6.47 -11.88
CA GLN A 124 14.24 -6.72 -11.24
C GLN A 124 15.38 -6.11 -12.07
N PRO A 125 16.50 -5.71 -11.45
CA PRO A 125 16.82 -5.79 -10.02
C PRO A 125 16.10 -4.73 -9.18
N GLU A 126 15.92 -4.98 -7.88
CA GLU A 126 15.17 -4.09 -6.96
C GLU A 126 15.68 -2.65 -6.97
N LEU A 127 17.00 -2.47 -7.09
CA LEU A 127 17.66 -1.16 -7.09
C LEU A 127 17.30 -0.30 -8.30
N TRP A 128 16.76 -0.89 -9.37
CA TRP A 128 16.34 -0.16 -10.57
C TRP A 128 15.27 0.88 -10.23
N TRP A 129 14.31 0.55 -9.36
CA TRP A 129 13.24 1.46 -8.93
C TRP A 129 13.75 2.73 -8.27
N THR A 130 14.87 2.65 -7.53
CA THR A 130 15.44 3.79 -6.81
C THR A 130 16.39 4.61 -7.69
N PHE A 131 17.22 3.96 -8.51
CA PHE A 131 18.38 4.63 -9.13
C PHE A 131 18.31 4.77 -10.65
N ASN A 132 17.44 4.02 -11.31
CA ASN A 132 17.43 3.91 -12.77
C ASN A 132 16.07 4.22 -13.40
N ALA A 133 14.97 4.06 -12.66
CA ALA A 133 13.64 4.36 -13.15
C ALA A 133 13.48 5.87 -13.36
N THR A 134 13.18 6.26 -14.60
CA THR A 134 12.87 7.64 -14.97
C THR A 134 11.42 7.97 -14.67
N MET A 135 11.04 9.25 -14.69
CA MET A 135 9.64 9.67 -14.53
C MET A 135 8.72 8.98 -15.54
N GLU A 136 9.13 8.85 -16.79
CA GLU A 136 8.39 8.12 -17.84
C GLU A 136 8.21 6.64 -17.47
N ASP A 137 9.25 5.97 -16.98
CA ASP A 137 9.15 4.59 -16.51
C ASP A 137 8.14 4.45 -15.36
N TRP A 138 8.11 5.40 -14.41
CA TRP A 138 7.13 5.41 -13.33
C TRP A 138 5.69 5.56 -13.85
N PHE A 139 5.46 6.44 -14.82
CA PHE A 139 4.14 6.57 -15.45
C PHE A 139 3.73 5.30 -16.19
N ASP A 140 4.63 4.74 -17.00
CA ASP A 140 4.35 3.52 -17.77
C ASP A 140 4.05 2.33 -16.85
N GLU A 141 4.76 2.20 -15.74
CA GLU A 141 4.56 1.12 -14.77
C GLU A 141 3.28 1.29 -13.93
N PHE A 142 2.97 2.48 -13.46
CA PHE A 142 1.87 2.68 -12.50
C PHE A 142 0.58 3.17 -13.17
N ALA A 143 0.64 4.23 -13.98
CA ALA A 143 -0.53 4.69 -14.73
C ALA A 143 -0.92 3.66 -15.82
N GLY A 144 0.07 3.00 -16.42
CA GLY A 144 -0.16 1.87 -17.33
C GLY A 144 -0.89 0.72 -16.65
N MET A 145 -0.48 0.32 -15.44
CA MET A 145 -1.17 -0.74 -14.70
C MET A 145 -2.60 -0.34 -14.31
N ALA A 146 -2.85 0.91 -13.93
CA ALA A 146 -4.21 1.41 -13.67
C ALA A 146 -5.11 1.27 -14.91
N ASN A 147 -4.60 1.64 -16.09
CA ASN A 147 -5.31 1.47 -17.35
C ASN A 147 -5.57 0.00 -17.70
N ILE A 148 -4.62 -0.89 -17.40
CA ILE A 148 -4.79 -2.34 -17.60
C ILE A 148 -5.90 -2.87 -16.68
N VAL A 149 -5.90 -2.53 -15.38
CA VAL A 149 -6.94 -2.93 -14.44
C VAL A 149 -8.31 -2.40 -14.89
N ASN A 150 -8.40 -1.13 -15.28
CA ASN A 150 -9.63 -0.54 -15.80
C ASN A 150 -10.16 -1.29 -17.03
N ARG A 151 -9.29 -1.60 -17.98
CA ARG A 151 -9.68 -2.26 -19.22
C ARG A 151 -10.07 -3.73 -19.04
N PHE A 152 -9.32 -4.48 -18.24
CA PHE A 152 -9.50 -5.95 -18.15
C PHE A 152 -10.37 -6.40 -16.98
N ALA A 153 -10.39 -5.66 -15.86
CA ALA A 153 -11.28 -5.93 -14.73
C ALA A 153 -12.53 -5.03 -14.72
N GLY A 154 -12.56 -3.96 -15.52
CA GLY A 154 -13.71 -3.05 -15.61
C GLY A 154 -13.85 -2.11 -14.41
N ILE A 155 -12.80 -1.95 -13.60
CA ILE A 155 -12.80 -1.12 -12.39
C ILE A 155 -12.59 0.35 -12.80
N PRO A 156 -13.44 1.30 -12.38
CA PRO A 156 -13.26 2.71 -12.66
C PRO A 156 -11.90 3.25 -12.17
N LEU A 157 -11.28 4.16 -12.91
CA LEU A 157 -9.94 4.69 -12.58
C LEU A 157 -9.94 5.46 -11.25
N ASP A 158 -11.05 6.09 -10.89
CA ASP A 158 -11.25 6.85 -9.63
C ASP A 158 -11.35 5.98 -8.37
N GLU A 159 -11.54 4.67 -8.54
CA GLU A 159 -11.47 3.66 -7.48
C GLU A 159 -10.03 3.15 -7.26
N LEU A 160 -9.11 3.36 -8.20
CA LEU A 160 -7.72 2.87 -8.16
C LEU A 160 -6.80 3.87 -7.45
N ARG A 161 -6.96 3.97 -6.13
CA ARG A 161 -6.35 5.03 -5.31
C ARG A 161 -5.01 4.65 -4.68
N GLY A 162 -4.81 3.39 -4.35
CA GLY A 162 -3.60 2.92 -3.67
C GLY A 162 -2.47 2.60 -4.64
N THR A 163 -1.23 2.92 -4.23
CA THR A 163 -0.02 2.45 -4.91
C THR A 163 1.00 1.91 -3.91
N ARG A 164 1.67 0.82 -4.29
CA ARG A 164 2.83 0.27 -3.57
C ARG A 164 3.92 -0.07 -4.57
N VAL A 165 5.16 0.27 -4.26
CA VAL A 165 6.29 -0.02 -5.16
C VAL A 165 6.80 -1.43 -4.92
N PRO A 166 7.12 -2.19 -5.99
CA PRO A 166 7.86 -3.45 -5.89
C PRO A 166 9.06 -3.34 -4.96
N PHE A 167 9.26 -4.36 -4.13
CA PHE A 167 10.36 -4.45 -3.16
C PHE A 167 10.44 -3.29 -2.16
N LEU A 168 9.39 -2.45 -2.09
CA LEU A 168 9.28 -1.33 -1.17
C LEU A 168 10.41 -0.31 -1.36
N ARG A 169 10.89 -0.20 -2.62
CA ARG A 169 11.96 0.71 -3.04
C ARG A 169 11.36 2.05 -3.41
N VAL A 170 11.46 3.01 -2.50
CA VAL A 170 10.90 4.35 -2.67
C VAL A 170 11.59 5.06 -3.85
N GLY A 171 10.78 5.69 -4.72
CA GLY A 171 11.22 6.46 -5.89
C GLY A 171 11.28 7.97 -5.66
N TRP A 172 11.47 8.37 -4.41
CA TRP A 172 11.58 9.76 -3.95
C TRP A 172 10.54 10.70 -4.58
N ASN A 173 10.94 11.90 -5.01
CA ASN A 173 10.04 12.91 -5.58
C ASN A 173 9.34 12.40 -6.83
N THR A 174 10.05 11.64 -7.68
CA THR A 174 9.49 11.09 -8.93
C THR A 174 8.25 10.23 -8.68
N GLN A 175 8.28 9.40 -7.63
CA GLN A 175 7.14 8.57 -7.25
C GLN A 175 5.93 9.41 -6.82
N PHE A 176 6.13 10.44 -5.99
CA PHE A 176 5.04 11.28 -5.49
C PHE A 176 4.45 12.18 -6.59
N ILE A 177 5.29 12.72 -7.47
CA ILE A 177 4.84 13.51 -8.63
C ILE A 177 4.00 12.64 -9.56
N MET A 178 4.45 11.42 -9.87
CA MET A 178 3.64 10.48 -10.66
C MET A 178 2.30 10.18 -9.96
N SER A 179 2.29 10.02 -8.63
CA SER A 179 1.04 9.76 -7.90
C SER A 179 0.07 10.95 -8.03
N LEU A 180 0.56 12.18 -7.85
CA LEU A 180 -0.24 13.40 -8.00
C LEU A 180 -0.81 13.60 -9.41
N ASP A 181 -0.02 13.28 -10.44
CA ASP A 181 -0.39 13.44 -11.85
C ASP A 181 -1.24 12.26 -12.36
N SER A 182 -1.30 11.15 -11.62
CA SER A 182 -2.08 9.97 -11.95
C SER A 182 -3.33 9.84 -11.08
N TYR A 183 -4.04 8.72 -11.20
CA TYR A 183 -5.28 8.46 -10.46
C TYR A 183 -5.05 8.01 -9.01
N THR A 184 -3.79 7.89 -8.60
CA THR A 184 -3.39 7.27 -7.34
C THR A 184 -3.24 8.34 -6.27
N THR A 185 -3.96 8.21 -5.16
CA THR A 185 -4.04 9.26 -4.13
C THR A 185 -3.17 8.95 -2.92
N HIS A 186 -2.85 7.68 -2.66
CA HIS A 186 -2.13 7.27 -1.45
C HIS A 186 -1.07 6.21 -1.74
N GLN A 187 0.13 6.42 -1.20
CA GLN A 187 1.25 5.48 -1.24
C GLN A 187 1.31 4.64 0.04
N TRP A 188 1.73 3.38 -0.10
CA TRP A 188 2.01 2.48 1.02
C TRP A 188 3.49 2.11 1.12
N SER A 189 4.12 2.43 2.25
CA SER A 189 5.46 1.96 2.63
C SER A 189 5.45 1.35 4.04
N PRO A 190 6.25 0.30 4.35
CA PRO A 190 6.31 -0.28 5.69
C PRO A 190 6.78 0.69 6.77
N ARG A 191 7.52 1.75 6.40
CA ARG A 191 7.87 2.81 7.34
C ARG A 191 6.65 3.58 7.84
N ASP A 192 5.58 3.64 7.05
CA ASP A 192 4.30 4.25 7.42
C ASP A 192 3.53 3.40 8.45
N LEU A 193 3.85 2.09 8.55
CA LEU A 193 3.22 1.13 9.47
C LEU A 193 3.96 0.97 10.81
N ILE A 194 5.22 1.43 10.93
CA ILE A 194 6.02 1.27 12.17
C ILE A 194 5.68 2.35 13.21
N HIS A 195 4.92 3.39 12.84
CA HIS A 195 4.65 4.54 13.72
C HIS A 195 3.19 4.97 13.91
N PRO A 196 2.16 4.12 13.77
CA PRO A 196 0.91 4.32 14.48
C PRO A 196 0.65 3.17 15.45
N PHE A 197 0.19 3.49 16.66
CA PHE A 197 -0.18 2.55 17.73
C PHE A 197 0.98 2.01 18.57
N GLY A 198 1.45 2.85 19.47
CA GLY A 198 2.01 2.38 20.74
C GLY A 198 0.98 1.48 21.45
N ARG A 199 1.26 0.18 21.46
CA ARG A 199 0.73 -0.88 22.34
C ARG A 199 -0.76 -0.78 22.74
N SER A 200 -1.61 -1.54 22.07
CA SER A 200 -2.37 -2.65 22.68
C SER A 200 -3.07 -3.42 21.56
N LEU A 201 -2.43 -4.47 21.07
CA LEU A 201 -2.97 -5.34 20.04
C LEU A 201 -4.03 -6.25 20.69
N LEU A 202 -5.30 -5.79 20.74
CA LEU A 202 -6.42 -6.69 21.04
C LEU A 202 -6.70 -7.52 19.78
N ILE A 203 -5.95 -8.61 19.63
CA ILE A 203 -6.21 -9.60 18.58
C ILE A 203 -7.51 -10.33 18.97
N THR A 204 -8.56 -10.16 18.18
CA THR A 204 -9.76 -11.01 18.31
C THR A 204 -9.42 -12.43 17.80
N GLU A 205 -10.07 -13.48 18.31
CA GLU A 205 -9.80 -14.87 17.91
C GLU A 205 -9.84 -15.06 16.38
N SER A 206 -10.76 -14.39 15.69
CA SER A 206 -10.84 -14.40 14.21
C SER A 206 -9.56 -13.90 13.53
N LEU A 207 -8.90 -12.88 14.10
CA LEU A 207 -7.69 -12.30 13.52
C LEU A 207 -6.44 -13.14 13.83
N ILE A 208 -6.42 -13.83 14.98
CA ILE A 208 -5.42 -14.89 15.26
C ILE A 208 -5.54 -15.97 14.19
N ASP A 209 -6.76 -16.43 13.88
CA ASP A 209 -6.97 -17.47 12.86
C ASP A 209 -6.53 -17.01 11.46
N VAL A 210 -6.71 -15.73 11.09
CA VAL A 210 -6.18 -15.22 9.80
C VAL A 210 -4.66 -15.18 9.83
N MET A 211 -4.05 -14.67 10.91
CA MET A 211 -2.60 -14.60 11.02
C MET A 211 -1.96 -15.97 11.06
N ASP A 212 -2.57 -16.94 11.74
CA ASP A 212 -2.10 -18.31 11.80
C ASP A 212 -2.34 -19.03 10.47
N LEU A 213 -3.46 -18.82 9.78
CA LEU A 213 -3.67 -19.32 8.41
C LEU A 213 -2.65 -18.73 7.43
N VAL A 214 -2.36 -17.43 7.49
CA VAL A 214 -1.34 -16.78 6.68
C VAL A 214 0.06 -17.32 6.99
N ARG A 215 0.36 -17.58 8.28
CA ARG A 215 1.62 -18.21 8.71
C ARG A 215 1.73 -19.66 8.23
N ASP A 216 0.66 -20.44 8.29
CA ASP A 216 0.64 -21.85 7.88
C ASP A 216 0.80 -21.95 6.36
N VAL A 217 0.10 -21.11 5.59
CA VAL A 217 0.28 -20.98 4.13
C VAL A 217 1.72 -20.59 3.76
N ARG A 218 2.35 -19.69 4.53
CA ARG A 218 3.76 -19.32 4.31
C ARG A 218 4.71 -20.50 4.59
N ARG A 219 4.36 -21.35 5.56
CA ARG A 219 5.15 -22.52 5.97
C ARG A 219 5.07 -23.65 4.94
N ASP A 220 3.89 -23.88 4.37
CA ASP A 220 3.66 -24.91 3.36
C ASP A 220 4.26 -24.56 1.99
N ARG A 221 4.27 -23.28 1.59
CA ARG A 221 4.87 -22.85 0.31
C ARG A 221 6.39 -22.69 0.33
N PHE A 222 7.01 -22.53 1.50
CA PHE A 222 8.47 -22.43 1.63
C PHE A 222 9.00 -23.39 2.70
N PRO A 223 9.01 -24.72 2.44
CA PRO A 223 9.60 -25.68 3.36
C PRO A 223 11.13 -25.55 3.29
N GLY A 224 11.74 -24.64 4.07
CA GLY A 224 13.20 -24.63 4.21
C GLY A 224 13.94 -23.33 4.55
N ARG A 225 13.30 -22.16 4.63
CA ARG A 225 14.00 -20.95 5.15
C ARG A 225 13.71 -20.74 6.63
N GLY A 226 14.17 -21.69 7.43
CA GLY A 226 14.32 -21.56 8.86
C GLY A 226 15.77 -21.79 9.24
N LYS A 227 16.57 -20.73 9.22
CA LYS A 227 17.68 -20.40 10.13
C LYS A 227 18.05 -18.94 9.94
#